data_AF-A0A0F9BAZ9-F1
#
_entry.id   AF-A0A0F9BAZ9-F1
#
_cell.length_a   1.000
_cell.length_b   1.000
_cell.length_c   1.000
_cell.angle_alpha   90.00
_cell.angle_beta   90.00
_cell.angle_gamma   90.00
#
_symmetry.space_group_name_H-M   'P 1'
#
loop_
_entity.id
_entity.type
_entity.pdbx_description
1 polymer ?
#
loop_
_entity_poly.entity_id
_entity_poly.type
_entity_poly.pdbx_seq_one_letter_code
_entity_poly.pdbx_strand_id
1 'polypeptide(L)'
;MTIDTDTDTAKGQAQAQLESIRGMVKALEGGEEWEGLDPEEAIAEDPLEVSIRADWHSPGAEADVDLEYKILLCTGGPAVRIIGDLGQWKQPDTVKIQYQDWFTGWETLPTDSDEDEAMLTYARQFYFGE
;
A
#
# COMPACT_ATOMS: atom_id res chain seq x y z
N MET A 1 -1.56 8.07 33.75
CA MET A 1 -2.77 8.01 32.93
C MET A 1 -2.30 8.36 31.53
N THR A 2 -1.84 7.34 30.81
CA THR A 2 -1.17 7.54 29.52
C THR A 2 -2.24 7.53 28.44
N ILE A 3 -2.13 8.52 27.58
CA ILE A 3 -3.08 8.97 26.59
C ILE A 3 -3.31 7.88 25.53
N ASP A 4 -4.57 7.43 25.37
CA ASP A 4 -5.05 6.46 24.36
C ASP A 4 -5.40 7.15 23.02
N THR A 5 -5.10 8.45 22.83
CA THR A 5 -5.54 9.21 21.64
C THR A 5 -4.66 9.02 20.41
N ASP A 6 -3.41 8.57 20.57
CA ASP A 6 -2.42 8.63 19.49
C ASP A 6 -2.67 7.52 18.44
N THR A 7 -2.93 6.27 18.88
CA THR A 7 -3.32 5.15 18.00
C THR A 7 -4.58 5.43 17.17
N ASP A 8 -5.52 6.22 17.70
CA ASP A 8 -6.75 6.58 17.00
C ASP A 8 -6.46 7.49 15.78
N THR A 9 -5.40 8.32 15.86
CA THR A 9 -4.99 9.20 14.76
C THR A 9 -4.29 8.44 13.62
N ALA A 10 -3.39 7.51 13.94
CA ALA A 10 -2.71 6.70 12.92
C ALA A 10 -3.67 5.73 12.21
N LYS A 11 -4.61 5.15 12.95
CA LYS A 11 -5.68 4.34 12.37
C LYS A 11 -6.59 5.19 11.48
N GLY A 12 -6.99 6.38 11.93
CA GLY A 12 -7.79 7.32 11.13
C GLY A 12 -7.09 7.73 9.83
N GLN A 13 -5.76 7.95 9.88
CA GLN A 13 -4.97 8.22 8.68
C GLN A 13 -4.96 7.03 7.71
N ALA A 14 -4.86 5.80 8.22
CA ALA A 14 -4.94 4.59 7.39
C ALA A 14 -6.29 4.47 6.68
N GLN A 15 -7.39 4.77 7.41
CA GLN A 15 -8.73 4.76 6.85
C GLN A 15 -8.90 5.83 5.77
N ALA A 16 -8.40 7.04 6.00
CA ALA A 16 -8.45 8.11 4.99
C ALA A 16 -7.66 7.75 3.73
N GLN A 17 -6.48 7.14 3.88
CA GLN A 17 -5.71 6.65 2.73
C GLN A 17 -6.42 5.54 1.97
N LEU A 18 -7.03 4.59 2.69
CA LEU A 18 -7.83 3.53 2.08
C LEU A 18 -9.03 4.09 1.31
N GLU A 19 -9.74 5.08 1.86
CA GLU A 19 -10.84 5.75 1.17
C GLU A 19 -10.38 6.48 -0.10
N SER A 20 -9.23 7.17 -0.04
CA SER A 20 -8.62 7.83 -1.20
C SER A 20 -8.30 6.82 -2.31
N ILE A 21 -7.64 5.71 -1.96
CA ILE A 21 -7.31 4.63 -2.90
C ILE A 21 -8.55 4.07 -3.57
N ARG A 22 -9.62 3.81 -2.82
CA ARG A 22 -10.89 3.33 -3.40
C ARG A 22 -11.50 4.35 -4.36
N GLY A 23 -11.38 5.64 -4.06
CA GLY A 23 -11.80 6.72 -4.95
C GLY A 23 -11.04 6.72 -6.27
N MET A 24 -9.70 6.69 -6.19
CA MET A 24 -8.83 6.64 -7.37
C MET A 24 -9.07 5.40 -8.23
N VAL A 25 -9.19 4.22 -7.61
CA VAL A 25 -9.46 2.96 -8.34
C VAL A 25 -10.81 2.99 -9.02
N LYS A 26 -11.84 3.51 -8.34
CA LYS A 26 -13.17 3.65 -8.96
C LYS A 26 -13.13 4.61 -10.15
N ALA A 27 -12.37 5.71 -10.05
CA ALA A 27 -12.19 6.65 -11.16
C ALA A 27 -11.47 5.98 -12.34
N LEU A 28 -10.41 5.21 -12.07
CA LEU A 28 -9.69 4.41 -13.05
C LEU A 28 -10.61 3.42 -13.79
N GLU A 29 -11.39 2.63 -13.05
CA GLU A 29 -12.31 1.65 -13.63
C GLU A 29 -13.47 2.30 -14.40
N GLY A 30 -13.92 3.47 -13.95
CA GLY A 30 -14.97 4.26 -14.59
C GLY A 30 -14.49 5.04 -15.83
N GLY A 31 -13.18 5.21 -16.00
CA GLY A 31 -12.61 6.15 -16.97
C GLY A 31 -13.00 7.60 -16.65
N GLU A 32 -13.10 7.94 -15.37
CA GLU A 32 -13.45 9.27 -14.87
C GLU A 32 -12.20 9.94 -14.28
N GLU A 33 -12.15 11.28 -14.31
CA GLU A 33 -11.08 12.05 -13.67
C GLU A 33 -11.17 11.95 -12.14
N TRP A 34 -10.01 11.91 -11.47
CA TRP A 34 -9.90 12.01 -10.01
C TRP A 34 -9.31 13.37 -9.64
N GLU A 35 -10.09 14.20 -8.94
CA GLU A 35 -9.68 15.55 -8.52
C GLU A 35 -9.10 16.43 -9.66
N GLY A 36 -9.56 16.21 -10.90
CA GLY A 36 -9.11 16.94 -12.09
C GLY A 36 -7.82 16.40 -12.72
N LEU A 37 -7.35 15.24 -12.28
CA LEU A 37 -6.26 14.48 -12.88
C LEU A 37 -6.78 13.22 -13.57
N ASP A 38 -6.01 12.74 -14.54
CA ASP A 38 -6.13 11.40 -15.06
C ASP A 38 -5.85 10.39 -13.91
N PRO A 39 -6.69 9.36 -13.71
CA PRO A 39 -6.57 8.50 -12.54
C PRO A 39 -5.28 7.68 -12.53
N GLU A 40 -4.70 7.33 -13.68
CA GLU A 40 -3.38 6.71 -13.76
C GLU A 40 -2.29 7.66 -13.25
N GLU A 41 -2.37 8.95 -13.58
CA GLU A 41 -1.44 9.98 -13.09
C GLU A 41 -1.60 10.19 -11.57
N ALA A 42 -2.84 10.30 -11.08
CA ALA A 42 -3.12 10.44 -9.66
C ALA A 42 -2.54 9.28 -8.83
N ILE A 43 -2.72 8.03 -9.30
CA ILE A 43 -2.16 6.85 -8.63
C ILE A 43 -0.64 6.86 -8.69
N ALA A 44 -0.03 7.23 -9.82
CA ALA A 44 1.42 7.24 -9.98
C ALA A 44 2.12 8.25 -9.06
N GLU A 45 1.47 9.37 -8.75
CA GLU A 45 2.01 10.45 -7.89
C GLU A 45 1.68 10.29 -6.40
N ASP A 46 0.72 9.43 -6.05
CA ASP A 46 0.25 9.23 -4.67
C ASP A 46 1.33 8.69 -3.68
N PRO A 47 2.13 7.66 -4.01
CA PRO A 47 3.05 7.09 -3.03
C PRO A 47 4.33 7.90 -2.85
N LEU A 48 4.83 7.94 -1.61
CA LEU A 48 6.15 8.49 -1.27
C LEU A 48 7.30 7.55 -1.64
N GLU A 49 7.05 6.24 -1.65
CA GLU A 49 8.08 5.24 -1.92
C GLU A 49 7.45 3.93 -2.41
N VAL A 50 8.03 3.33 -3.45
CA VAL A 50 7.74 1.96 -3.88
C VAL A 50 9.03 1.15 -3.78
N SER A 51 9.00 0.03 -3.05
CA SER A 51 10.18 -0.78 -2.74
C SER A 51 9.86 -2.27 -2.74
N ILE A 52 10.86 -3.08 -3.08
CA ILE A 52 10.82 -4.54 -2.99
C ILE A 52 11.82 -5.05 -1.95
N ARG A 53 11.47 -6.13 -1.26
CA ARG A 53 12.34 -6.85 -0.34
C ARG A 53 12.39 -8.32 -0.74
N ALA A 54 13.60 -8.85 -0.82
CA ALA A 54 13.87 -10.27 -0.97
C ALA A 54 14.38 -10.85 0.36
N ASP A 55 14.06 -12.11 0.62
CA ASP A 55 14.69 -12.86 1.71
C ASP A 55 16.10 -13.37 1.31
N TRP A 56 16.74 -14.05 2.24
CA TRP A 56 18.04 -14.72 2.05
C TRP A 56 17.99 -15.69 0.87
N HIS A 57 18.89 -15.47 -0.09
CA HIS A 57 19.03 -16.32 -1.27
C HIS A 57 20.48 -16.73 -1.49
N SER A 58 20.67 -17.84 -2.21
CA SER A 58 22.00 -18.30 -2.58
C SER A 58 22.61 -17.41 -3.66
N PRO A 59 23.92 -17.13 -3.63
CA PRO A 59 24.57 -16.40 -4.71
C PRO A 59 24.36 -17.09 -6.07
N GLY A 60 23.85 -16.35 -7.06
CA GLY A 60 23.60 -16.86 -8.41
C GLY A 60 22.27 -17.61 -8.60
N ALA A 61 21.43 -17.74 -7.57
CA ALA A 61 20.04 -18.12 -7.77
C ALA A 61 19.29 -16.97 -8.44
N GLU A 62 18.44 -17.28 -9.42
CA GLU A 62 17.47 -16.31 -9.93
C GLU A 62 16.54 -15.90 -8.78
N ALA A 63 16.19 -14.61 -8.73
CA ALA A 63 15.38 -14.02 -7.67
C ALA A 63 13.89 -14.40 -7.81
N ASP A 64 13.59 -15.68 -8.04
CA ASP A 64 12.28 -16.32 -7.88
C ASP A 64 11.94 -16.55 -6.40
N VAL A 65 12.37 -15.59 -5.57
CA VAL A 65 12.28 -15.61 -4.12
C VAL A 65 10.94 -15.04 -3.68
N ASP A 66 10.54 -15.37 -2.46
CA ASP A 66 9.42 -14.72 -1.77
C ASP A 66 9.71 -13.21 -1.69
N LEU A 67 9.16 -12.46 -2.64
CA LEU A 67 9.36 -11.02 -2.74
C LEU A 67 8.19 -10.32 -2.07
N GLU A 68 8.50 -9.50 -1.09
CA GLU A 68 7.52 -8.59 -0.49
C GLU A 68 7.64 -7.23 -1.17
N TYR A 69 6.52 -6.58 -1.44
CA TYR A 69 6.50 -5.18 -1.85
C TYR A 69 6.06 -4.27 -0.71
N LYS A 70 6.45 -3.01 -0.81
CA LYS A 70 6.04 -1.92 0.08
C LYS A 70 5.71 -0.70 -0.77
N ILE A 71 4.54 -0.12 -0.52
CA ILE A 71 4.15 1.21 -1.00
C ILE A 71 3.96 2.10 0.24
N LEU A 72 4.78 3.13 0.42
CA LEU A 72 4.67 4.08 1.54
C LEU A 72 3.79 5.26 1.13
N LEU A 73 2.70 5.50 1.84
CA LEU A 73 1.70 6.54 1.51
C LEU A 73 1.90 7.82 2.33
N CYS A 74 2.28 7.68 3.61
CA CYS A 74 2.63 8.83 4.43
C CYS A 74 3.64 8.45 5.52
N THR A 75 4.28 9.45 6.10
CA THR A 75 5.29 9.30 7.15
C THR A 75 5.18 10.45 8.16
N GLY A 76 5.88 10.34 9.29
CA GLY A 76 5.92 11.38 10.32
C GLY A 76 4.90 11.24 11.44
N GLY A 77 4.45 10.01 11.73
CA GLY A 77 3.56 9.62 12.84
C GLY A 77 2.30 10.51 12.87
N PRO A 78 1.39 10.27 11.91
CA PRO A 78 1.07 8.95 11.36
C PRO A 78 1.86 8.54 10.11
N ALA A 79 2.28 7.27 10.08
CA ALA A 79 2.83 6.62 8.89
C ALA A 79 1.89 5.53 8.39
N VAL A 80 1.70 5.44 7.07
CA VAL A 80 0.81 4.46 6.44
C VAL A 80 1.55 3.82 5.26
N ARG A 81 1.45 2.50 5.14
CA ARG A 81 2.01 1.75 4.03
C ARG A 81 1.09 0.62 3.60
N ILE A 82 1.19 0.22 2.34
CA ILE A 82 0.69 -1.06 1.84
C ILE A 82 1.87 -2.02 1.76
N ILE A 83 1.66 -3.25 2.19
CA ILE A 83 2.60 -4.35 1.98
C ILE A 83 1.88 -5.58 1.43
N GLY A 84 2.62 -6.44 0.75
CA GLY A 84 2.13 -7.73 0.31
C GLY A 84 3.19 -8.53 -0.40
N ASP A 85 2.83 -9.73 -0.82
CA ASP A 85 3.70 -10.64 -1.55
C ASP A 85 3.52 -10.42 -3.06
N LEU A 86 4.62 -10.56 -3.80
CA LEU A 86 4.61 -10.60 -5.25
C LEU A 86 4.60 -12.06 -5.72
N GLY A 87 3.73 -12.35 -6.69
CA GLY A 87 3.68 -13.64 -7.35
C GLY A 87 4.86 -13.88 -8.29
N GLN A 88 4.85 -15.04 -8.95
CA GLN A 88 5.89 -15.46 -9.91
C GLN A 88 6.14 -14.47 -11.07
N TRP A 89 5.16 -13.61 -11.38
CA TRP A 89 5.25 -12.60 -12.44
C TRP A 89 5.53 -11.18 -11.91
N LYS A 90 6.05 -11.07 -10.68
CA LYS A 90 6.31 -9.78 -9.99
C LYS A 90 5.07 -8.89 -9.88
N GLN A 91 3.90 -9.50 -9.80
CA GLN A 91 2.61 -8.83 -9.62
C GLN A 91 2.13 -8.99 -8.17
N PRO A 92 1.50 -7.98 -7.57
CA PRO A 92 0.87 -8.10 -6.25
C PRO A 92 -0.16 -9.24 -6.17
N ASP A 93 0.11 -10.20 -5.30
CA ASP A 93 -0.76 -11.36 -4.99
C ASP A 93 -1.52 -11.16 -3.67
N THR A 94 -0.87 -10.55 -2.68
CA THR A 94 -1.49 -10.24 -1.38
C THR A 94 -1.41 -8.74 -1.07
N VAL A 95 -2.24 -8.28 -0.13
CA VAL A 95 -2.27 -6.88 0.26
C VAL A 95 -2.67 -6.72 1.72
N LYS A 96 -2.05 -5.76 2.40
CA LYS A 96 -2.40 -5.29 3.74
C LYS A 96 -2.05 -3.81 3.84
N ILE A 97 -2.97 -2.99 4.32
CA ILE A 97 -2.65 -1.63 4.76
C ILE A 97 -2.26 -1.64 6.23
N GLN A 98 -1.11 -1.04 6.51
CA GLN A 98 -0.56 -0.92 7.84
C GLN A 98 -0.36 0.53 8.22
N TYR A 99 -0.54 0.80 9.50
CA TYR A 99 -0.28 2.10 10.09
C TYR A 99 0.65 1.98 11.29
N GLN A 100 1.34 3.08 11.57
CA GLN A 100 2.24 3.21 12.69
C GLN A 100 2.17 4.65 13.19
N ASP A 101 2.30 4.79 14.51
CA ASP A 101 2.52 6.07 15.16
C ASP A 101 3.92 6.12 15.79
N TRP A 102 4.29 7.28 16.31
CA TRP A 102 5.53 7.48 17.04
C TRP A 102 5.67 6.44 18.15
N PHE A 103 6.79 5.71 18.13
CA PHE A 103 7.16 4.72 19.13
C PHE A 103 6.25 3.46 19.20
N THR A 104 5.32 3.26 18.26
CA THR A 104 4.54 2.03 18.15
C THR A 104 5.08 1.10 17.06
N GLY A 105 4.64 -0.16 17.05
CA GLY A 105 4.90 -1.06 15.93
C GLY A 105 3.94 -0.79 14.77
N TRP A 106 4.18 -1.43 13.62
CA TRP A 106 3.20 -1.44 12.54
C TRP A 106 2.01 -2.33 12.93
N GLU A 107 0.81 -1.79 12.81
CA GLU A 107 -0.46 -2.48 12.98
C GLU A 107 -1.16 -2.61 11.63
N THR A 108 -1.95 -3.67 11.45
CA THR A 108 -2.72 -3.88 10.23
C THR A 108 -4.15 -3.37 10.46
N LEU A 109 -4.63 -2.51 9.56
CA LEU A 109 -6.04 -2.14 9.56
C LEU A 109 -6.85 -3.34 9.05
N PRO A 110 -7.89 -3.79 9.77
CA PRO A 110 -8.79 -4.81 9.24
C PRO A 110 -9.55 -4.27 8.03
N THR A 111 -9.54 -5.03 6.94
CA THR A 111 -10.20 -4.72 5.67
C THR A 111 -11.17 -5.84 5.26
N ASP A 112 -12.16 -5.50 4.44
CA ASP A 112 -13.02 -6.47 3.76
C ASP A 112 -12.51 -6.83 2.35
N SER A 113 -13.20 -7.74 1.66
CA SER A 113 -12.78 -8.21 0.34
C SER A 113 -12.79 -7.13 -0.74
N ASP A 114 -13.69 -6.15 -0.63
CA ASP A 114 -13.82 -5.09 -1.63
C ASP A 114 -12.72 -4.04 -1.41
N GLU A 115 -12.36 -3.79 -0.15
CA GLU A 115 -11.21 -2.97 0.23
C GLU A 115 -9.89 -3.60 -0.21
N ASP A 116 -9.71 -4.90 0.01
CA ASP A 116 -8.53 -5.64 -0.44
C ASP A 116 -8.38 -5.62 -1.97
N GLU A 117 -9.46 -5.83 -2.72
CA GLU A 117 -9.40 -5.81 -4.19
C GLU A 117 -9.05 -4.41 -4.71
N ALA A 118 -9.61 -3.35 -4.11
CA ALA A 118 -9.25 -1.98 -4.48
C ALA A 118 -7.76 -1.71 -4.25
N MET A 119 -7.21 -2.11 -3.09
CA MET A 119 -5.78 -1.93 -2.83
C MET A 119 -4.90 -2.78 -3.75
N LEU A 120 -5.33 -3.99 -4.14
CA LEU A 120 -4.61 -4.81 -5.12
C LEU A 120 -4.60 -4.15 -6.51
N THR A 121 -5.75 -3.63 -6.96
CA THR A 121 -5.85 -2.91 -8.24
C THR A 121 -4.96 -1.67 -8.26
N TYR A 122 -4.92 -0.92 -7.16
CA TYR A 122 -4.01 0.19 -6.96
C TYR A 122 -2.54 -0.28 -7.00
N ALA A 123 -2.17 -1.30 -6.23
CA ALA A 123 -0.78 -1.78 -6.15
C ALA A 123 -0.28 -2.30 -7.51
N ARG A 124 -1.16 -2.90 -8.32
CA ARG A 124 -0.85 -3.41 -9.67
C ARG A 124 -0.55 -2.33 -10.70
N GLN A 125 -0.82 -1.05 -10.39
CA GLN A 125 -0.40 0.06 -11.26
C GLN A 125 1.11 0.32 -11.21
N PHE A 126 1.81 -0.20 -10.19
CA PHE A 126 3.25 -0.01 -10.04
C PHE A 126 4.05 -1.17 -10.63
N TYR A 127 5.23 -0.84 -11.12
CA TYR A 127 6.18 -1.82 -11.66
C TYR A 127 7.15 -2.29 -10.58
N PHE A 128 7.21 -3.61 -10.35
CA PHE A 128 8.07 -4.23 -9.33
C PHE A 128 9.25 -5.06 -9.89
N GLY A 129 9.36 -5.21 -11.21
CA GLY A 129 10.42 -5.97 -11.88
C GLY A 129 9.92 -6.89 -13.00
N GLU A 130 10.88 -7.55 -13.67
CA GLU A 130 10.64 -8.67 -14.62
C GLU A 130 10.73 -10.02 -13.89
#